data_AF-A0A7R9DSN1-F1
#
_entry.id   AF-A0A7R9DSN1-F1
#
_cell.length_a   1.000
_cell.length_b   1.000
_cell.length_c   1.000
_cell.angle_alpha   90.00
_cell.angle_beta   90.00
_cell.angle_gamma   90.00
#
_symmetry.space_group_name_H-M   'P 1'
#
loop_
_entity.id
_entity.type
_entity.pdbx_description
1 polymer ?
#
loop_
_entity_poly.entity_id
_entity_poly.type
_entity_poly.pdbx_seq_one_letter_code
_entity_poly.pdbx_strand_id
1 'polypeptide(L)'
;MIQALGGVEGILEHTLFKGTYFPTWEGLFWEKASGFEESMKYKKLTNAQRSGLNQIPNRRFTLWWSPTINRANVYVGFQVQLDLTGIFMHGKIPTLKISLIQIFRAHLWQKVHESIVMDLCQVIFYLL
;
A
#
# COMPACT_ATOMS: atom_id res chain seq x y z
N MET A 1 -12.70 -6.46 -22.37
CA MET A 1 -11.49 -6.50 -21.53
C MET A 1 -11.80 -6.97 -20.11
N ILE A 2 -12.59 -6.24 -19.31
CA ILE A 2 -12.88 -6.58 -17.89
C ILE A 2 -13.39 -8.02 -17.71
N GLN A 3 -14.36 -8.46 -18.52
CA GLN A 3 -14.90 -9.82 -18.43
C GLN A 3 -13.86 -10.90 -18.74
N ALA A 4 -12.92 -10.63 -19.64
CA ALA A 4 -11.82 -11.56 -19.96
C ALA A 4 -10.78 -11.66 -18.83
N LEU A 5 -10.73 -10.68 -17.93
CA LEU A 5 -9.86 -10.66 -16.75
C LEU A 5 -10.53 -11.23 -15.48
N GLY A 6 -11.71 -11.85 -15.62
CA GLY A 6 -12.46 -12.43 -14.49
C GLY A 6 -13.40 -11.44 -13.79
N GLY A 7 -13.81 -10.36 -14.47
CA GLY A 7 -14.72 -9.37 -13.90
C GLY A 7 -14.03 -8.42 -12.92
N VAL A 8 -14.80 -7.51 -12.31
CA VAL A 8 -14.24 -6.49 -11.40
C VAL A 8 -13.69 -7.13 -10.13
N GLU A 9 -14.43 -8.05 -9.52
CA GLU A 9 -14.00 -8.75 -8.29
C GLU A 9 -12.72 -9.55 -8.53
N GLY A 10 -12.65 -10.31 -9.63
CA GLY A 10 -11.44 -11.06 -10.00
C GLY A 10 -10.22 -10.17 -10.19
N ILE A 11 -10.39 -8.98 -10.77
CA ILE A 11 -9.32 -7.98 -10.88
C ILE A 11 -8.91 -7.48 -9.48
N LEU A 12 -9.87 -7.18 -8.60
CA LEU A 12 -9.60 -6.61 -7.29
C LEU A 12 -8.86 -7.57 -6.34
N GLU A 13 -8.98 -8.89 -6.53
CA GLU A 13 -8.15 -9.89 -5.82
C GLU A 13 -6.65 -9.72 -6.04
N HIS A 14 -6.26 -9.09 -7.16
CA HIS A 14 -4.87 -8.79 -7.49
C HIS A 14 -4.36 -7.47 -6.90
N THR A 15 -5.19 -6.77 -6.14
CA THR A 15 -4.95 -5.40 -5.63
C THR A 15 -5.01 -5.33 -4.11
N LEU A 16 -4.63 -4.18 -3.55
CA LEU A 16 -4.73 -3.89 -2.12
C LEU A 16 -6.16 -3.51 -1.68
N PHE A 17 -7.19 -3.73 -2.51
CA PHE A 17 -8.56 -3.31 -2.23
C PHE A 17 -9.07 -3.79 -0.86
N LYS A 18 -8.94 -5.09 -0.55
CA LYS A 18 -9.35 -5.64 0.76
C LYS A 18 -8.63 -4.97 1.95
N GLY A 19 -7.38 -4.53 1.74
CA GLY A 19 -6.61 -3.80 2.75
C GLY A 19 -7.14 -2.40 3.04
N THR A 20 -7.95 -1.81 2.14
CA THR A 20 -8.65 -0.53 2.40
C THR A 20 -9.90 -0.69 3.24
N TYR A 21 -10.40 -1.93 3.39
CA TYR A 21 -11.58 -2.28 4.19
C TYR A 21 -12.89 -1.60 3.74
N PHE A 22 -12.98 -1.12 2.50
CA PHE A 22 -14.26 -0.69 1.91
C PHE A 22 -15.19 -1.90 1.69
N PRO A 23 -16.51 -1.76 1.98
CA PRO A 23 -17.46 -2.87 1.87
C PRO A 23 -17.83 -3.21 0.42
N THR A 24 -17.71 -2.24 -0.49
CA THR A 24 -17.97 -2.42 -1.93
C THR A 24 -17.03 -1.54 -2.74
N TRP A 25 -16.75 -1.95 -3.97
CA TRP A 25 -15.99 -1.15 -4.94
C TRP A 25 -16.87 -0.13 -5.67
N GLU A 26 -18.19 -0.29 -5.57
CA GLU A 26 -19.16 0.62 -6.18
C GLU A 26 -19.09 2.01 -5.56
N GLY A 27 -19.12 3.04 -6.40
CA GLY A 27 -19.03 4.43 -5.94
C GLY A 27 -17.64 4.88 -5.48
N LEU A 28 -16.59 4.06 -5.66
CA LEU A 28 -15.22 4.49 -5.44
C LEU A 28 -14.69 5.29 -6.62
N PHE A 29 -13.98 6.36 -6.31
CA PHE A 29 -13.38 7.25 -7.30
C PHE A 29 -11.89 7.38 -7.08
N TRP A 30 -11.14 7.31 -8.18
CA TRP A 30 -9.73 7.68 -8.20
C TRP A 30 -9.63 9.20 -8.26
N GLU A 31 -8.99 9.80 -7.26
CA GLU A 31 -8.65 11.22 -7.28
C GLU A 31 -7.65 11.49 -8.43
N LYS A 32 -8.10 12.18 -9.48
CA LYS A 32 -7.33 12.39 -10.72
C LYS A 32 -6.14 13.35 -10.56
N ALA A 33 -6.22 14.28 -9.64
CA ALA A 33 -5.13 15.18 -9.27
C ALA A 33 -5.28 15.47 -7.78
N SER A 34 -4.22 15.22 -7.02
CA SER A 34 -4.19 15.68 -5.64
C SER A 34 -4.03 17.20 -5.62
N GLY A 35 -4.63 17.89 -4.65
CA GLY A 35 -4.42 19.33 -4.48
C GLY A 35 -2.92 19.71 -4.36
N PHE A 36 -2.08 18.76 -3.94
CA PHE A 36 -0.63 18.89 -3.96
C PHE A 36 -0.05 18.98 -5.38
N GLU A 37 -0.37 18.03 -6.26
CA GLU A 37 0.12 18.03 -7.65
C GLU A 37 -0.34 19.28 -8.40
N GLU A 38 -1.57 19.72 -8.16
CA GLU A 38 -2.12 20.94 -8.76
C GLU A 38 -1.41 22.20 -8.25
N SER A 39 -1.13 22.28 -6.94
CA SER A 39 -0.38 23.39 -6.35
C SER A 39 1.07 23.50 -6.84
N MET A 40 1.63 22.40 -7.35
CA MET A 40 2.99 22.33 -7.88
C MET A 40 3.06 22.52 -9.41
N LYS A 41 1.93 22.34 -10.12
CA LYS A 41 1.85 22.39 -11.59
C LYS A 41 2.33 23.72 -12.18
N TYR A 42 1.98 24.82 -11.53
CA TYR A 42 2.31 26.18 -11.99
C TYR A 42 3.55 26.77 -11.31
N LYS A 43 4.17 26.04 -10.37
CA LYS A 43 5.41 26.48 -9.72
C LYS A 43 6.61 26.23 -10.64
N LYS A 44 7.59 27.12 -10.57
CA LYS A 44 8.87 26.92 -11.26
C LYS A 44 9.65 25.85 -10.50
N LEU A 45 9.78 24.67 -11.12
CA LEU A 45 10.43 23.51 -10.54
C LEU A 45 11.76 23.24 -11.23
N THR A 46 12.74 22.76 -10.47
CA THR A 46 13.97 22.20 -11.03
C THR A 46 13.71 20.86 -11.72
N ASN A 47 14.61 20.45 -12.61
CA ASN A 47 14.52 19.13 -13.26
C ASN A 47 14.50 17.98 -12.25
N ALA A 48 15.25 18.10 -11.14
CA ALA A 48 15.23 17.14 -10.05
C ALA A 48 13.87 17.08 -9.34
N GLN A 49 13.26 18.23 -9.05
CA GLN A 49 11.91 18.30 -8.46
C GLN A 49 10.85 17.70 -9.39
N ARG A 50 10.93 17.99 -10.70
CA ARG A 50 10.02 17.42 -11.70
C ARG A 50 10.15 15.90 -11.81
N SER A 51 11.38 15.38 -11.80
CA SER A 51 11.64 13.93 -11.77
C SER A 51 11.03 13.28 -10.52
N GLY A 52 11.16 13.91 -9.35
CA GLY A 52 10.55 13.46 -8.11
C GLY A 52 9.02 13.41 -8.16
N LEU A 53 8.37 14.45 -8.71
CA LEU A 53 6.90 14.48 -8.86
C LEU A 53 6.38 13.36 -9.76
N ASN A 54 7.10 13.04 -10.83
CA ASN A 54 6.74 11.94 -11.73
C ASN A 54 6.82 10.56 -11.06
N GLN A 55 7.43 10.43 -9.88
CA GLN A 55 7.43 9.17 -9.12
C GLN A 55 6.14 8.96 -8.31
N ILE A 56 5.32 9.99 -8.07
CA ILE A 56 4.12 9.90 -7.23
C ILE A 56 3.07 8.96 -7.84
N PRO A 57 2.68 9.11 -9.14
CA PRO A 57 1.75 8.17 -9.77
C PRO A 57 2.28 6.73 -9.76
N ASN A 58 3.57 6.56 -10.01
CA ASN A 58 4.23 5.25 -10.00
C ASN A 58 4.17 4.59 -8.62
N ARG A 59 4.29 5.37 -7.53
CA ARG A 59 4.12 4.86 -6.16
C ARG A 59 2.68 4.41 -5.89
N ARG A 60 1.67 5.22 -6.27
CA ARG A 60 0.25 4.85 -6.12
C ARG A 60 -0.06 3.55 -6.85
N PHE A 61 0.39 3.43 -8.10
CA PHE A 61 0.24 2.23 -8.90
C PHE A 61 0.93 1.02 -8.26
N THR A 62 2.21 1.16 -7.87
CA THR A 62 2.97 0.06 -7.27
C THR A 62 2.34 -0.42 -5.97
N LEU A 63 1.85 0.50 -5.14
CA LEU A 63 1.18 0.16 -3.88
C LEU A 63 -0.15 -0.56 -4.12
N TRP A 64 -0.97 -0.06 -5.04
CA TRP A 64 -2.26 -0.66 -5.36
C TRP A 64 -2.14 -2.11 -5.85
N TRP A 65 -1.18 -2.39 -6.72
CA TRP A 65 -0.90 -3.73 -7.24
C TRP A 65 0.10 -4.53 -6.41
N SER A 66 0.44 -4.04 -5.21
CA SER A 66 1.49 -4.66 -4.38
C SER A 66 1.27 -6.14 -4.06
N PRO A 67 0.04 -6.67 -3.85
CA PRO A 67 -0.14 -8.11 -3.59
C PRO A 67 0.26 -8.99 -4.77
N THR A 68 0.18 -8.47 -6.00
CA THR A 68 0.54 -9.20 -7.22
C THR A 68 2.01 -9.00 -7.58
N ILE A 69 2.53 -7.78 -7.39
CA ILE A 69 3.91 -7.42 -7.68
C ILE A 69 4.87 -8.09 -6.67
N ASN A 70 4.57 -8.04 -5.38
CA ASN A 70 5.45 -8.55 -4.32
C ASN A 70 5.20 -10.04 -4.01
N ARG A 71 5.13 -10.89 -5.03
CA ARG A 71 4.92 -12.34 -4.87
C ARG A 71 6.22 -13.11 -5.01
N ALA A 72 6.40 -14.11 -4.14
CA ALA A 72 7.54 -15.03 -4.19
C ALA A 72 7.69 -15.72 -5.56
N ASN A 73 6.56 -16.09 -6.20
CA ASN A 73 6.55 -16.78 -7.50
C ASN A 73 6.95 -15.89 -8.70
N VAL A 74 7.06 -14.58 -8.51
CA VAL A 74 7.36 -13.63 -9.60
C VAL A 74 8.85 -13.29 -9.66
N TYR A 75 9.56 -13.33 -8.52
CA TYR A 75 10.96 -12.95 -8.44
C TYR A 75 11.83 -14.10 -7.96
N VAL A 76 12.81 -14.49 -8.79
CA VAL A 76 13.92 -15.33 -8.35
C VAL A 76 14.92 -14.43 -7.61
N GLY A 77 14.96 -14.50 -6.28
CA GLY A 77 15.87 -13.67 -5.49
C GLY A 77 15.72 -13.82 -3.98
N PHE A 78 16.63 -13.15 -3.26
CA PHE A 78 16.63 -13.14 -1.79
C PHE A 78 15.45 -12.35 -1.24
N GLN A 79 14.73 -12.98 -0.32
CA GLN A 79 13.66 -12.37 0.46
C GLN A 79 14.27 -11.49 1.55
N VAL A 80 13.76 -10.26 1.70
CA VAL A 80 14.22 -9.31 2.72
C VAL A 80 13.04 -8.86 3.56
N GLN A 81 13.17 -8.90 4.88
CA GLN A 81 12.15 -8.35 5.79
C GLN A 81 12.29 -6.83 5.88
N LEU A 82 11.18 -6.11 5.89
CA LEU A 82 11.17 -4.68 6.17
C LEU A 82 11.33 -4.43 7.68
N ASP A 83 12.28 -3.57 8.03
CA ASP A 83 12.60 -3.23 9.41
C ASP A 83 11.34 -2.87 10.21
N LEU A 84 11.26 -3.38 11.44
CA LEU A 84 10.18 -3.10 12.40
C LEU A 84 8.77 -3.54 11.92
N THR A 85 8.68 -4.36 10.88
CA THR A 85 7.41 -4.92 10.38
C THR A 85 7.55 -6.42 10.13
N GLY A 86 6.43 -7.12 9.93
CA GLY A 86 6.41 -8.52 9.48
C GLY A 86 6.39 -8.68 7.95
N ILE A 87 6.61 -7.61 7.18
CA ILE A 87 6.45 -7.64 5.73
C ILE A 87 7.74 -8.11 5.06
N PHE A 88 7.60 -9.13 4.22
CA PHE A 88 8.69 -9.61 3.38
C PHE A 88 8.58 -9.04 1.98
N MET A 89 9.72 -8.58 1.46
CA MET A 89 9.89 -8.06 0.11
C MET A 89 10.60 -9.10 -0.74
N HIS A 90 10.00 -9.43 -1.87
CA HIS A 90 10.56 -10.33 -2.88
C HIS A 90 11.12 -9.48 -4.02
N GLY A 91 12.46 -9.41 -4.11
CA GLY A 91 13.15 -8.56 -5.07
C GLY A 91 13.28 -7.10 -4.62
N LYS A 92 14.00 -6.29 -5.42
CA LYS A 92 14.25 -4.88 -5.14
C LYS A 92 13.20 -4.01 -5.83
N ILE A 93 12.16 -3.61 -5.09
CA ILE A 93 11.11 -2.69 -5.56
C ILE A 93 11.12 -1.43 -4.68
N PRO A 94 11.98 -0.43 -4.98
CA PRO A 94 12.20 0.72 -4.09
C PRO A 94 10.94 1.57 -3.86
N THR A 95 10.09 1.73 -4.88
CA THR A 95 8.84 2.50 -4.77
C THR A 95 7.90 1.87 -3.76
N LEU A 96 7.74 0.54 -3.80
CA LEU A 96 6.93 -0.21 -2.85
C LEU A 96 7.49 -0.14 -1.43
N LYS A 97 8.82 -0.32 -1.29
CA LYS A 97 9.49 -0.20 0.01
C LYS A 97 9.17 1.14 0.67
N ILE A 98 9.27 2.25 -0.08
CA ILE A 98 8.98 3.58 0.49
C ILE A 98 7.52 3.70 0.90
N SER A 99 6.57 3.25 0.06
CA SER A 99 5.14 3.29 0.38
C SER A 99 4.81 2.48 1.65
N LEU A 100 5.35 1.27 1.80
CA LEU A 100 5.10 0.44 2.98
C LEU A 100 5.71 1.03 4.26
N ILE A 101 6.93 1.60 4.18
CA ILE A 101 7.55 2.31 5.31
C ILE A 101 6.70 3.53 5.71
N GLN A 102 6.12 4.26 4.74
CA GLN A 102 5.24 5.38 5.02
C GLN A 102 3.95 4.96 5.71
N ILE A 103 3.37 3.81 5.34
CA ILE A 103 2.18 3.25 6.01
C ILE A 103 2.52 2.86 7.46
N PHE A 104 3.57 2.07 7.67
CA PHE A 104 3.93 1.54 8.98
C PHE A 104 4.87 2.45 9.81
N ARG A 105 4.91 3.74 9.48
CA ARG A 105 5.75 4.72 10.19
C ARG A 105 5.38 4.83 11.67
N ALA A 106 6.30 5.36 12.47
CA ALA A 106 6.08 5.62 13.90
C ALA A 106 5.65 4.36 14.69
N HIS A 107 6.27 3.23 14.36
CA HIS A 107 6.06 1.92 15.01
C HIS A 107 4.61 1.43 14.94
N LEU A 108 3.90 1.74 13.85
CA LEU A 108 2.48 1.36 13.71
C LEU A 108 2.27 -0.15 13.84
N TRP A 109 3.19 -0.97 13.31
CA TRP A 109 3.10 -2.42 13.41
C TRP A 109 3.04 -2.91 14.86
N GLN A 110 3.96 -2.43 15.70
CA GLN A 110 4.01 -2.77 17.13
C GLN A 110 2.77 -2.25 17.87
N LYS A 111 2.34 -1.02 17.56
CA LYS A 111 1.16 -0.42 18.19
C LYS A 111 -0.12 -1.19 17.89
N VAL A 112 -0.29 -1.66 16.64
CA VAL A 112 -1.43 -2.50 16.27
C VAL A 112 -1.39 -3.82 17.03
N HIS A 113 -0.22 -4.46 17.11
CA HIS A 113 -0.06 -5.69 17.89
C HIS A 113 -0.40 -5.47 19.37
N GLU A 114 0.17 -4.45 20.00
CA GLU A 114 -0.08 -4.10 21.40
C GLU A 114 -1.57 -3.80 21.65
N SER A 115 -2.20 -3.01 20.79
CA SER A 115 -3.63 -2.68 20.89
C SER A 115 -4.49 -3.95 20.88
N ILE A 116 -4.28 -4.86 19.92
CA ILE A 116 -5.08 -6.09 19.81
C ILE A 116 -4.88 -6.97 21.06
N VAL A 117 -3.65 -7.10 21.55
CA VAL A 117 -3.37 -7.87 22.76
C VAL A 117 -4.07 -7.25 23.97
N MET A 118 -4.02 -5.92 24.12
CA MET A 118 -4.68 -5.23 25.23
C MET A 118 -6.21 -5.34 25.16
N ASP A 119 -6.80 -5.21 23.98
CA ASP A 119 -8.24 -5.37 23.77
C ASP A 119 -8.70 -6.79 24.13
N LEU A 120 -7.95 -7.82 23.72
CA LEU A 120 -8.22 -9.21 24.08
C LEU A 120 -8.09 -9.45 25.59
N CYS A 121 -7.03 -8.93 26.21
CA CYS A 121 -6.84 -9.01 27.66
C CYS A 121 -8.04 -8.41 28.39
N GLN A 122 -8.49 -7.22 28.00
CA GLN A 122 -9.66 -6.59 28.62
C GLN A 122 -10.90 -7.47 28.52
N VAL A 123 -11.23 -7.98 27.33
CA VAL A 123 -12.39 -8.86 27.13
C VAL A 123 -12.29 -10.11 28.00
N ILE A 124 -11.12 -10.74 28.08
CA ILE A 124 -10.90 -11.93 28.90
C ILE A 124 -11.04 -11.61 30.39
N PHE A 125 -10.48 -10.49 30.87
CA PHE A 125 -10.60 -10.06 32.27
C PHE A 125 -12.03 -9.70 32.67
N TYR A 126 -12.86 -9.17 31.75
CA TYR A 126 -14.27 -8.89 32.04
C TYR A 126 -15.16 -10.15 32.03
N LEU A 127 -14.70 -11.24 31.40
CA LEU A 127 -15.45 -12.49 31.29
C LEU A 127 -15.12 -13.51 32.40
N LEU A 128 -14.04 -13.29 33.15
CA LEU A 128 -13.58 -14.13 34.28
C LEU A 128 -13.91 -13.47 35.62
#